data_AF-A0A957ZNQ8-F1
#
_entry.id   AF-A0A957ZNQ8-F1
#
_cell.length_a   1.000
_cell.length_b   1.000
_cell.length_c   1.000
_cell.angle_alpha   90.00
_cell.angle_beta   90.00
_cell.angle_gamma   90.00
#
_symmetry.space_group_name_H-M   'P 1'
#
loop_
_entity.id
_entity.type
_entity.pdbx_description
1 polymer ?
#
loop_
_entity_poly.entity_id
_entity_poly.type
_entity_poly.pdbx_seq_one_letter_code
_entity_poly.pdbx_strand_id
1 'polypeptide(L)'
;MITGGAGFLGINLVRHLLARGHKVVTLDIADFTYPERSQITEIKGDIRDKGAVDRAMAGVDIVIHTAAALPLYAAEDIYTTDIDGSRNVLQSAF
;
A
#
# COMPACT_ATOMS: atom_id res chain seq x y z
N MET A 1 -1.31 3.99 -6.94
CA MET A 1 -1.06 2.89 -5.99
C MET A 1 -1.57 3.27 -4.61
N ILE A 2 -2.16 2.32 -3.88
CA ILE A 2 -2.51 2.45 -2.46
C ILE A 2 -1.64 1.49 -1.65
N THR A 3 -0.79 2.00 -0.75
CA THR A 3 -0.10 1.12 0.23
C THR A 3 -1.06 0.82 1.38
N GLY A 4 -0.98 -0.37 1.99
CA GLY A 4 -1.97 -0.79 3.00
C GLY A 4 -3.35 -1.07 2.38
N GLY A 5 -3.37 -1.48 1.10
CA GLY A 5 -4.58 -1.62 0.30
C GLY A 5 -5.56 -2.68 0.82
N ALA A 6 -5.08 -3.69 1.56
CA ALA A 6 -5.92 -4.70 2.22
C ALA A 6 -6.42 -4.25 3.60
N GLY A 7 -6.00 -3.09 4.10
CA GLY A 7 -6.48 -2.49 5.34
C GLY A 7 -7.81 -1.73 5.18
N PHE A 8 -8.39 -1.30 6.31
CA PHE A 8 -9.71 -0.66 6.37
C PHE A 8 -9.81 0.61 5.51
N LEU A 9 -8.86 1.54 5.62
CA LEU A 9 -8.86 2.74 4.78
C LEU A 9 -8.57 2.39 3.31
N GLY A 10 -7.61 1.48 3.10
CA GLY A 10 -7.20 1.00 1.78
C GLY A 10 -8.36 0.49 0.93
N ILE A 11 -9.15 -0.46 1.44
CA ILE A 11 -10.28 -1.02 0.68
C ILE A 11 -11.34 0.03 0.33
N ASN A 12 -11.61 0.99 1.22
CA ASN A 12 -12.57 2.04 0.94
C ASN A 12 -12.07 3.00 -0.17
N LEU A 13 -10.77 3.29 -0.19
CA LEU A 13 -10.15 4.05 -1.29
C LEU A 13 -10.14 3.26 -2.60
N VAL A 14 -9.84 1.96 -2.56
CA VAL A 14 -9.92 1.07 -3.73
C VAL A 14 -11.30 1.16 -4.37
N ARG A 15 -12.36 0.94 -3.59
CA ARG A 15 -13.76 1.04 -4.06
C ARG A 15 -14.07 2.42 -4.65
N HIS A 16 -13.66 3.47 -3.95
CA HIS A 16 -13.90 4.85 -4.37
C HIS A 16 -13.25 5.20 -5.70
N LEU A 17 -12.01 4.74 -5.93
CA LEU A 17 -11.25 5.01 -7.15
C LEU A 17 -11.69 4.12 -8.32
N LEU A 18 -12.00 2.85 -8.07
CA LEU A 18 -12.58 1.95 -9.08
C LEU A 18 -13.92 2.49 -9.59
N ALA A 19 -14.79 2.98 -8.70
CA ALA A 19 -16.07 3.60 -9.07
C ALA A 19 -15.91 4.87 -9.94
N ARG A 20 -14.71 5.46 -9.99
CA ARG A 20 -14.37 6.62 -10.82
C ARG A 20 -13.60 6.24 -12.10
N GLY A 21 -13.42 4.95 -12.36
CA GLY A 21 -12.75 4.45 -13.57
C GLY A 21 -11.23 4.51 -13.50
N HIS A 22 -10.64 4.70 -12.32
CA HIS A 22 -9.18 4.64 -12.17
C HIS A 22 -8.67 3.20 -12.13
N LYS A 23 -7.48 2.98 -12.69
CA LYS A 23 -6.73 1.74 -12.47
C LYS A 23 -6.12 1.77 -11.08
N VAL A 24 -6.35 0.70 -10.31
CA VAL A 24 -5.89 0.62 -8.92
C VAL A 24 -4.85 -0.48 -8.77
N VAL A 25 -3.72 -0.11 -8.17
CA VAL A 25 -2.66 -1.01 -7.73
C VAL A 25 -2.61 -0.94 -6.21
N THR A 26 -2.49 -2.08 -5.53
CA THR A 26 -2.32 -2.15 -4.07
C THR A 26 -0.96 -2.74 -3.72
N LEU A 27 -0.34 -2.24 -2.65
CA LEU A 27 0.85 -2.83 -2.02
C LEU A 27 0.54 -3.13 -0.56
N ASP A 28 0.55 -4.40 -0.17
CA ASP A 28 0.24 -4.83 1.20
C ASP A 28 0.97 -6.13 1.58
N ILE A 29 1.23 -6.31 2.87
CA ILE A 29 1.76 -7.57 3.41
C ILE A 29 0.68 -8.66 3.47
N ALA A 30 -0.58 -8.25 3.61
CA ALA A 30 -1.73 -9.13 3.64
C ALA A 30 -2.26 -9.42 2.23
N ASP A 31 -2.90 -10.59 2.06
CA ASP A 31 -3.62 -10.89 0.83
C ASP A 31 -4.89 -10.02 0.72
N PHE A 32 -5.15 -9.52 -0.48
CA PHE A 32 -6.37 -8.79 -0.79
C PHE A 32 -7.53 -9.77 -0.97
N THR A 33 -8.23 -10.06 0.14
CA THR A 33 -9.31 -11.08 0.18
C THR A 33 -10.71 -10.52 -0.12
N TYR A 34 -10.80 -9.27 -0.58
CA TYR A 34 -12.08 -8.63 -0.91
C TYR A 34 -12.57 -8.97 -2.34
N PRO A 35 -13.88 -8.87 -2.61
CA PRO A 35 -14.46 -9.16 -3.93
C PRO A 35 -13.85 -8.35 -5.10
N GLU A 36 -13.28 -7.18 -4.81
CA GLU A 36 -12.66 -6.29 -5.79
C GLU A 36 -11.30 -6.81 -6.29
N ARG A 37 -10.78 -7.92 -5.76
CA ARG A 37 -9.45 -8.46 -6.10
C ARG A 37 -9.22 -8.59 -7.60
N SER A 38 -10.21 -9.04 -8.36
CA SER A 38 -10.12 -9.22 -9.82
C SER A 38 -10.13 -7.91 -10.63
N GLN A 39 -10.41 -6.77 -9.98
CA GLN A 39 -10.50 -5.45 -10.60
C GLN A 39 -9.26 -4.59 -10.34
N ILE A 40 -8.30 -5.09 -9.55
CA ILE A 40 -7.08 -4.38 -9.19
C ILE A 40 -5.84 -5.18 -9.58
N THR A 41 -4.69 -4.52 -9.58
CA THR A 41 -3.39 -5.21 -9.51
C THR A 41 -2.96 -5.31 -8.05
N GLU A 42 -2.93 -6.53 -7.52
CA GLU A 42 -2.44 -6.82 -6.18
C GLU A 42 -0.94 -7.06 -6.21
N ILE A 43 -0.19 -6.31 -5.41
CA ILE A 43 1.24 -6.53 -5.16
C ILE A 43 1.40 -6.89 -3.68
N LYS A 44 1.84 -8.12 -3.42
CA LYS A 44 2.16 -8.56 -2.06
C LYS A 44 3.59 -8.15 -1.72
N GLY A 45 3.76 -7.38 -0.66
CA GLY A 45 5.07 -6.87 -0.24
C GLY A 45 5.01 -5.99 1.00
N ASP A 46 6.15 -5.83 1.65
CA ASP A 46 6.31 -4.98 2.83
C ASP A 46 6.92 -3.63 2.42
N ILE A 47 6.38 -2.52 2.93
CA ILE A 47 6.91 -1.18 2.67
C ILE A 47 8.29 -0.97 3.30
N ARG A 48 8.69 -1.81 4.26
CA ARG A 48 10.03 -1.85 4.85
C ARG A 48 11.07 -2.40 3.87
N ASP A 49 10.66 -3.16 2.85
CA ASP A 49 11.53 -3.59 1.75
C ASP A 49 11.54 -2.53 0.64
N LYS A 50 12.58 -1.69 0.63
CA LYS A 50 12.77 -0.64 -0.39
C LYS A 50 12.75 -1.18 -1.82
N GLY A 51 13.30 -2.38 -2.07
CA GLY A 51 13.29 -2.99 -3.39
C GLY A 51 11.89 -3.41 -3.83
N ALA A 52 11.05 -3.90 -2.91
CA ALA A 52 9.64 -4.18 -3.19
C ALA A 52 8.87 -2.89 -3.51
N VAL A 53 9.10 -1.82 -2.74
CA VAL A 53 8.48 -0.51 -2.99
C VAL A 53 8.89 0.04 -4.36
N ASP A 54 10.18 -0.03 -4.73
CA ASP A 54 10.68 0.43 -6.03
C ASP A 54 10.02 -0.30 -7.20
N ARG A 55 9.87 -1.62 -7.10
CA ARG A 55 9.18 -2.42 -8.12
C ARG A 55 7.69 -2.07 -8.20
N ALA A 56 7.04 -1.87 -7.06
CA ALA A 56 5.62 -1.53 -7.00
C ALA A 56 5.32 -0.12 -7.55
N MET A 57 6.30 0.79 -7.51
CA MET A 57 6.17 2.16 -8.00
C MET A 57 6.20 2.29 -9.52
N ALA A 58 6.73 1.29 -10.23
CA ALA A 58 6.90 1.36 -11.69
C ALA A 58 5.56 1.61 -12.41
N GLY A 59 5.48 2.74 -13.13
CA GLY A 59 4.29 3.13 -13.90
C GLY A 59 3.12 3.64 -13.05
N VAL A 60 3.35 4.02 -11.80
CA VAL A 60 2.35 4.62 -10.91
C VAL A 60 2.34 6.14 -11.07
N ASP A 61 1.21 6.72 -11.44
CA ASP A 61 1.06 8.19 -11.55
C ASP A 61 0.85 8.88 -10.19
N ILE A 62 0.16 8.21 -9.25
CA ILE A 62 -0.22 8.76 -7.94
C ILE A 62 -0.09 7.67 -6.87
N VAL A 63 0.52 8.01 -5.73
CA VAL A 63 0.57 7.15 -4.53
C VAL A 63 -0.29 7.73 -3.44
N ILE A 64 -1.12 6.89 -2.82
CA ILE A 64 -1.82 7.21 -1.58
C ILE A 64 -1.29 6.27 -0.50
N HIS A 65 -0.56 6.83 0.47
CA HIS A 65 0.11 6.05 1.51
C HIS A 65 -0.83 5.79 2.69
N THR A 66 -1.23 4.54 2.90
CA THR A 66 -2.13 4.16 4.01
C THR A 66 -1.64 2.98 4.84
N ALA A 67 -0.48 2.40 4.49
CA ALA A 67 0.18 1.40 5.31
C ALA A 67 0.69 2.03 6.62
N ALA A 68 0.30 1.43 7.75
CA ALA A 68 0.72 1.83 9.07
C ALA A 68 0.61 0.64 10.04
N ALA A 69 1.47 0.60 11.05
CA ALA A 69 1.37 -0.30 12.18
C ALA A 69 0.66 0.42 13.34
N LEU A 70 -0.46 -0.14 13.78
CA LEU A 70 -1.27 0.41 14.86
C LEU A 70 -0.54 0.38 16.23
N PRO A 71 -0.95 1.19 17.23
CA PRO A 71 -0.35 1.24 18.57
C PRO A 71 -0.66 0.01 19.45
N LEU A 72 -0.77 -1.16 18.82
CA LEU A 72 -0.93 -2.48 19.42
C LEU A 72 0.19 -3.45 19.02
N TYR A 73 1.08 -3.04 18.10
CA TYR A 73 2.28 -3.79 17.70
C TYR A 73 3.50 -3.41 18.55
N ALA A 74 4.60 -4.14 18.40
CA ALA A 74 5.86 -3.81 19.04
C ALA A 74 6.35 -2.42 18.59
N ALA A 75 7.00 -1.67 19.50
CA ALA A 75 7.48 -0.33 19.20
C ALA A 75 8.45 -0.30 17.99
N GLU A 76 9.24 -1.37 17.82
CA GLU A 76 10.12 -1.55 16.66
C GLU A 76 9.33 -1.73 15.35
N ASP A 77 8.25 -2.51 15.36
CA ASP A 77 7.40 -2.68 14.18
C ASP A 77 6.68 -1.38 13.81
N ILE A 78 6.21 -0.64 14.80
CA ILE A 78 5.60 0.69 14.60
C ILE A 78 6.62 1.63 13.97
N TYR A 79 7.81 1.75 14.56
CA TYR A 79 8.85 2.64 14.04
C TYR A 79 9.27 2.25 12.63
N THR A 80 9.59 0.99 12.39
CA THR A 80 10.09 0.53 11.08
C THR A 80 9.01 0.63 10.00
N THR A 81 7.74 0.40 10.31
CA THR A 81 6.64 0.54 9.35
C THR A 81 6.33 2.02 9.09
N ASP A 82 6.09 2.80 10.13
CA ASP A 82 5.53 4.14 10.00
C ASP A 82 6.58 5.19 9.67
N ILE A 83 7.85 4.99 10.06
CA ILE A 83 8.95 5.91 9.78
C ILE A 83 9.79 5.43 8.61
N ASP A 84 10.40 4.25 8.72
CA ASP A 84 11.32 3.76 7.68
C ASP A 84 10.57 3.32 6.42
N GLY A 85 9.43 2.63 6.57
CA GLY A 85 8.56 2.26 5.47
C GLY A 85 7.97 3.48 4.75
N SER A 86 7.47 4.48 5.49
CA SER A 86 7.02 5.74 4.89
C SER A 86 8.14 6.48 4.15
N ARG A 87 9.36 6.48 4.70
CA ARG A 87 10.54 7.03 4.02
C ARG A 87 10.82 6.32 2.71
N ASN A 88 10.76 4.98 2.69
CA ASN A 88 10.95 4.20 1.46
C ASN A 88 9.94 4.61 0.38
N VAL A 89 8.65 4.72 0.75
CA VAL A 89 7.58 5.14 -0.17
C VAL A 89 7.85 6.53 -0.74
N LEU A 90 8.22 7.50 0.11
CA LEU A 90 8.54 8.87 -0.32
C LEU A 90 9.77 8.92 -1.23
N GLN A 91 10.81 8.15 -0.94
CA GLN A 91 12.04 8.13 -1.75
C GLN A 91 11.84 7.42 -3.10
N SER A 92 10.88 6.50 -3.18
CA SER A 92 10.54 5.80 -4.42
C SER A 92 9.58 6.58 -5.30
N ALA A 93 8.80 7.52 -4.76
CA ALA A 93 7.85 8.32 -5.52
C ALA A 93 8.58 9.45 -6.26
N PHE A 94 8.81 9.29 -7.57
CA PHE A 94 9.47 10.25 -8.47
C PHE A 94 8.58 10.66 -9.64
#